data_AF-A0A4S3LMX1-F1
#
_entry.id   AF-A0A4S3LMX1-F1
#
_cell.length_a   1.000
_cell.length_b   1.000
_cell.length_c   1.000
_cell.angle_alpha   90.00
_cell.angle_beta   90.00
_cell.angle_gamma   90.00
#
_symmetry.space_group_name_H-M   'P 1'
#
loop_
_entity.id
_entity.type
_entity.pdbx_description
1 polymer ?
#
loop_
_entity_poly.entity_id
_entity_poly.type
_entity_poly.pdbx_seq_one_letter_code
_entity_poly.pdbx_strand_id
1 'polypeptide(L)'
;MATVSDGIQYAERVLSGEIVAGELVRLSCQRFLNDLEHGPERGVYFSEDRAQHILDFYNFVPHVKGALAGKPIELMAWDIFILINLFGFVIPLIDEMTGEQMFDDDGDAIMVRRFRTAYNEVARKNAKSTLSSGIGLYMTGADGEGGAEVYSAATTRDQARIVFDDAKNMIKKAPRSLGRLFGHVKLNIHQERTASKFEPLSSDANNLDGLNIH
;
A
#
# COMPACT_ATOMS: atom_id res chain seq x y z
N MET A 1 -8.50 3.34 16.18
CA MET A 1 -7.52 3.23 15.09
C MET A 1 -7.63 1.83 14.54
N ALA A 2 -7.40 1.66 13.24
CA ALA A 2 -7.41 0.34 12.61
C ALA A 2 -6.25 -0.51 13.15
N THR A 3 -6.51 -1.78 13.40
CA THR A 3 -5.53 -2.74 13.90
C THR A 3 -5.41 -3.93 12.96
N VAL A 4 -4.28 -4.64 13.04
CA VAL A 4 -4.11 -5.91 12.32
C VAL A 4 -5.21 -6.91 12.68
N SER A 5 -5.64 -6.95 13.95
CA SER A 5 -6.75 -7.81 14.39
C SER A 5 -8.05 -7.55 13.63
N ASP A 6 -8.35 -6.29 13.29
CA ASP A 6 -9.57 -5.95 12.52
C ASP A 6 -9.58 -6.60 11.14
N GLY A 7 -8.41 -6.71 10.49
CA GLY A 7 -8.26 -7.37 9.20
C GLY A 7 -8.31 -8.91 9.30
N ILE A 8 -7.78 -9.49 10.39
CA ILE A 8 -7.92 -10.92 10.67
C ILE A 8 -9.41 -11.26 10.89
N GLN A 9 -10.09 -10.49 11.73
CA GLN A 9 -11.53 -10.65 11.99
C GLN A 9 -12.36 -10.51 10.71
N TYR A 10 -12.00 -9.59 9.81
CA TYR A 10 -12.66 -9.50 8.51
C TYR A 10 -12.58 -10.83 7.73
N ALA A 11 -11.41 -11.46 7.69
CA ALA A 11 -11.22 -12.74 7.00
C ALA A 11 -12.08 -13.85 7.62
N GLU A 12 -12.10 -13.95 8.95
CA GLU A 12 -12.91 -14.92 9.71
C GLU A 12 -14.42 -14.71 9.46
N ARG A 13 -14.89 -13.47 9.46
CA ARG A 13 -16.29 -13.10 9.23
C ARG A 13 -16.73 -13.37 7.79
N VAL A 14 -15.83 -13.23 6.82
CA VAL A 14 -16.09 -13.62 5.42
C VAL A 14 -16.22 -15.14 5.28
N LEU A 15 -15.34 -15.91 5.93
CA LEU A 15 -15.34 -17.38 5.82
C LEU A 15 -16.48 -18.04 6.59
N SER A 16 -16.85 -17.50 7.75
CA SER A 16 -18.03 -17.93 8.50
C SER A 16 -19.35 -17.57 7.81
N GLY A 17 -19.32 -16.69 6.82
CA GLY A 17 -20.50 -16.24 6.08
C GLY A 17 -21.26 -15.08 6.74
N GLU A 18 -20.75 -14.52 7.84
CA GLU A 18 -21.31 -13.32 8.46
C GLU A 18 -21.23 -12.12 7.50
N ILE A 19 -20.10 -11.97 6.80
CA ILE A 19 -19.96 -11.02 5.70
C ILE A 19 -20.19 -11.77 4.38
N VAL A 20 -21.25 -11.38 3.67
CA VAL A 20 -21.52 -11.90 2.33
C VAL A 20 -20.46 -11.39 1.37
N ALA A 21 -19.69 -12.31 0.79
CA ALA A 21 -18.63 -11.99 -0.17
C ALA A 21 -18.73 -12.88 -1.42
N GLY A 22 -18.03 -12.50 -2.49
CA GLY A 22 -17.86 -13.34 -3.67
C GLY A 22 -16.85 -14.47 -3.41
N GLU A 23 -16.80 -15.44 -4.32
CA GLU A 23 -15.87 -16.58 -4.23
C GLU A 23 -14.41 -16.14 -4.11
N LEU A 24 -13.95 -15.22 -4.97
CA LEU A 24 -12.56 -14.76 -4.97
C LEU A 24 -12.15 -14.08 -3.66
N VAL A 25 -13.08 -13.37 -3.01
CA VAL A 25 -12.83 -12.74 -1.70
C VAL A 25 -12.74 -13.80 -0.61
N ARG A 26 -13.63 -14.82 -0.62
CA ARG A 26 -13.55 -15.96 0.30
C ARG A 26 -12.23 -16.71 0.14
N LEU A 27 -11.83 -17.02 -1.09
CA LEU A 27 -10.55 -17.69 -1.37
C LEU A 27 -9.36 -16.85 -0.91
N SER A 28 -9.40 -15.53 -1.07
CA SER A 28 -8.36 -14.62 -0.56
C SER A 28 -8.30 -14.63 0.97
N CYS A 29 -9.44 -14.64 1.65
CA CYS A 29 -9.52 -14.74 3.12
C CYS A 29 -9.03 -16.10 3.62
N GLN A 30 -9.40 -17.19 2.94
CA GLN A 30 -8.90 -18.53 3.28
C GLN A 30 -7.40 -18.62 3.11
N ARG A 31 -6.86 -18.13 1.98
CA ARG A 31 -5.42 -18.06 1.74
C ARG A 31 -4.72 -17.27 2.83
N PHE A 32 -5.26 -16.11 3.21
CA PHE A 32 -4.71 -15.26 4.27
C PHE A 32 -4.57 -16.03 5.59
N LEU A 33 -5.63 -16.69 6.07
CA LEU A 33 -5.57 -17.46 7.32
C LEU A 33 -4.63 -18.68 7.20
N ASN A 34 -4.66 -19.39 6.07
CA ASN A 34 -3.75 -20.50 5.82
C ASN A 34 -2.28 -20.05 5.79
N ASP A 35 -1.99 -18.86 5.26
CA ASP A 35 -0.65 -18.31 5.24
C ASP A 35 -0.21 -17.80 6.64
N LEU A 36 -1.14 -17.36 7.50
CA LEU A 36 -0.82 -17.06 8.90
C LEU A 36 -0.43 -18.33 9.66
N GLU A 37 -1.13 -19.44 9.44
CA GLU A 37 -0.91 -20.70 10.17
C GLU A 37 0.26 -21.52 9.59
N HIS A 38 0.26 -21.70 8.26
CA HIS A 38 1.17 -22.61 7.54
C HIS A 38 2.12 -21.89 6.59
N GLY A 39 2.18 -20.56 6.64
CA GLY A 39 3.15 -19.77 5.87
C GLY A 39 4.60 -20.18 6.11
N PRO A 40 5.05 -20.32 7.37
CA PRO A 40 6.46 -20.58 7.68
C PRO A 40 7.01 -21.87 7.05
N GLU A 41 6.17 -22.89 6.86
CA GLU A 41 6.51 -24.15 6.17
C GLU A 41 6.98 -23.92 4.72
N ARG A 42 6.62 -22.78 4.13
CA ARG A 42 6.98 -22.34 2.77
C ARG A 42 7.87 -21.10 2.76
N GLY A 43 8.43 -20.70 3.90
CA GLY A 43 9.24 -19.49 4.04
C GLY A 43 8.44 -18.19 3.90
N VAL A 44 7.12 -18.24 4.15
CA VAL A 44 6.25 -17.07 4.18
C VAL A 44 5.98 -16.68 5.62
N TYR A 45 6.22 -15.42 5.96
CA TYR A 45 6.04 -14.93 7.32
C TYR A 45 5.12 -13.71 7.32
N PHE A 46 4.44 -13.49 8.45
CA PHE A 46 3.61 -12.31 8.65
C PHE A 46 4.26 -11.39 9.68
N SER A 47 4.64 -10.19 9.24
CA SER A 47 5.16 -9.13 10.09
C SER A 47 4.00 -8.23 10.53
N GLU A 48 3.58 -8.40 11.80
CA GLU A 48 2.55 -7.55 12.39
C GLU A 48 3.00 -6.08 12.43
N ASP A 49 4.26 -5.81 12.72
CA ASP A 49 4.80 -4.44 12.74
C ASP A 49 4.69 -3.75 11.38
N ARG A 50 5.07 -4.43 10.29
CA ARG A 50 4.95 -3.86 8.93
C ARG A 50 3.48 -3.67 8.53
N ALA A 51 2.62 -4.62 8.91
CA ALA A 51 1.18 -4.52 8.67
C ALA A 51 0.55 -3.36 9.45
N GLN A 52 0.90 -3.19 10.72
CA GLN A 52 0.37 -2.13 11.57
C GLN A 52 0.91 -0.76 11.14
N HIS A 53 2.17 -0.67 10.69
CA HIS A 53 2.78 0.58 10.26
C HIS A 53 2.01 1.27 9.12
N ILE A 54 1.57 0.51 8.10
CA ILE A 54 0.72 1.09 7.04
C ILE A 54 -0.65 1.52 7.56
N LEU A 55 -1.26 0.76 8.49
CA LEU A 55 -2.55 1.15 9.08
C LEU A 55 -2.41 2.44 9.89
N ASP A 56 -1.34 2.56 10.66
CA ASP A 56 -1.04 3.73 11.47
C ASP A 56 -0.74 4.97 10.62
N PHE A 57 -0.13 4.77 9.44
CA PHE A 57 0.08 5.84 8.48
C PHE A 57 -1.22 6.55 8.08
N TYR A 58 -2.33 5.80 7.94
CA TYR A 58 -3.64 6.39 7.59
C TYR A 58 -4.20 7.35 8.64
N ASN A 59 -3.73 7.28 9.89
CA ASN A 59 -4.08 8.29 10.91
C ASN A 59 -3.58 9.70 10.54
N PHE A 60 -2.61 9.81 9.65
CA PHE A 60 -2.08 11.08 9.13
C PHE A 60 -2.66 11.47 7.77
N VAL A 61 -3.40 10.58 7.11
CA VAL A 61 -3.92 10.81 5.76
C VAL A 61 -5.34 11.37 5.85
N PRO A 62 -5.57 12.66 5.53
CA PRO A 62 -6.88 13.24 5.64
C PRO A 62 -7.77 12.95 4.44
N HIS A 63 -9.08 12.88 4.65
CA HIS A 63 -10.05 13.00 3.57
C HIS A 63 -9.85 14.33 2.82
N VAL A 64 -9.87 14.27 1.50
CA VAL A 64 -9.69 15.47 0.64
C VAL A 64 -11.02 16.15 0.33
N LYS A 65 -12.09 15.36 0.18
CA LYS A 65 -13.39 15.79 -0.37
C LYS A 65 -14.53 15.44 0.59
N GLY A 66 -15.66 16.14 0.44
CA GLY A 66 -16.89 15.87 1.17
C GLY A 66 -16.90 16.39 2.61
N ALA A 67 -17.93 15.98 3.37
CA ALA A 67 -18.17 16.46 4.74
C ALA A 67 -17.06 16.10 5.75
N LEU A 68 -16.24 15.11 5.42
CA LEU A 68 -15.12 14.67 6.26
C LEU A 68 -13.79 15.35 5.89
N ALA A 69 -13.77 16.27 4.92
CA ALA A 69 -12.54 16.88 4.44
C ALA A 69 -11.69 17.47 5.58
N GLY A 70 -10.40 17.06 5.62
CA GLY A 70 -9.44 17.45 6.65
C GLY A 70 -9.36 16.51 7.86
N LYS A 71 -10.34 15.61 8.06
CA LYS A 71 -10.27 14.57 9.09
C LYS A 71 -9.49 13.35 8.57
N PRO A 72 -8.75 12.62 9.42
CA PRO A 72 -8.10 11.36 9.03
C PRO A 72 -9.08 10.38 8.39
N ILE A 73 -8.58 9.55 7.46
CA ILE A 73 -9.37 8.50 6.84
C ILE A 73 -9.61 7.38 7.84
N GLU A 74 -10.88 7.04 8.04
CA GLU A 74 -11.27 5.81 8.71
C GLU A 74 -11.28 4.67 7.69
N LEU A 75 -10.38 3.70 7.86
CA LEU A 75 -10.27 2.53 6.99
C LEU A 75 -11.47 1.60 7.20
N MET A 76 -12.07 1.14 6.10
CA MET A 76 -13.08 0.09 6.13
C MET A 76 -12.43 -1.27 6.36
N ALA A 77 -13.19 -2.26 6.85
CA ALA A 77 -12.67 -3.59 7.13
C ALA A 77 -11.94 -4.24 5.93
N TRP A 78 -12.45 -4.05 4.71
CA TRP A 78 -11.81 -4.55 3.50
C TRP A 78 -10.55 -3.76 3.11
N ASP A 79 -10.48 -2.46 3.42
CA ASP A 79 -9.26 -1.65 3.25
C ASP A 79 -8.15 -2.23 4.13
N ILE A 80 -8.45 -2.45 5.41
CA ILE A 80 -7.53 -3.03 6.38
C ILE A 80 -7.05 -4.39 5.88
N PHE A 81 -7.97 -5.27 5.46
CA PHE A 81 -7.63 -6.59 4.95
C PHE A 81 -6.66 -6.53 3.75
N ILE A 82 -6.88 -5.64 2.79
CA ILE A 82 -5.96 -5.47 1.66
C ILE A 82 -4.59 -4.98 2.14
N LEU A 83 -4.55 -3.96 2.99
CA LEU A 83 -3.30 -3.36 3.47
C LEU A 83 -2.46 -4.38 4.24
N ILE A 84 -3.05 -5.15 5.16
CA ILE A 84 -2.29 -6.16 5.92
C ILE A 84 -1.83 -7.32 5.04
N ASN A 85 -2.59 -7.68 3.99
CA ASN A 85 -2.10 -8.66 3.01
C ASN A 85 -0.87 -8.12 2.30
N LEU A 86 -0.94 -6.90 1.77
CA LEU A 86 0.12 -6.33 0.93
C LEU A 86 1.37 -5.98 1.72
N PHE A 87 1.24 -5.42 2.92
CA PHE A 87 2.38 -4.90 3.67
C PHE A 87 2.80 -5.80 4.83
N GLY A 88 1.97 -6.77 5.24
CA GLY A 88 2.27 -7.68 6.35
C GLY A 88 3.03 -8.94 5.94
N PHE A 89 2.71 -9.56 4.80
CA PHE A 89 3.40 -10.78 4.38
C PHE A 89 4.76 -10.51 3.75
N VAL A 90 5.77 -11.20 4.29
CA VAL A 90 7.16 -11.10 3.87
C VAL A 90 7.76 -12.47 3.57
N ILE A 91 8.81 -12.47 2.74
CA ILE A 91 9.64 -13.62 2.39
C ILE A 91 11.12 -13.22 2.52
N PRO A 92 12.04 -14.16 2.76
CA PRO A 92 13.47 -13.88 2.72
C PRO A 92 13.89 -13.33 1.36
N LEU A 93 14.76 -12.32 1.36
CA LEU A 93 15.44 -11.87 0.17
C LEU A 93 16.47 -12.94 -0.22
N ILE A 94 16.41 -13.35 -1.48
CA ILE A 94 17.33 -14.33 -2.06
C ILE A 94 18.20 -13.59 -3.07
N ASP A 95 19.51 -13.79 -3.01
CA ASP A 95 20.43 -13.34 -4.03
C ASP A 95 20.17 -14.13 -5.32
N GLU A 96 19.84 -13.43 -6.40
CA GLU A 96 19.45 -14.07 -7.67
C GLU A 96 20.58 -14.83 -8.35
N MET A 97 21.84 -14.50 -8.06
CA MET A 97 23.01 -15.15 -8.64
C MET A 97 23.42 -16.40 -7.88
N THR A 98 23.37 -16.37 -6.54
CA THR A 98 23.83 -17.49 -5.70
C THR A 98 22.68 -18.40 -5.27
N GLY A 99 21.44 -17.89 -5.24
CA GLY A 99 20.28 -18.58 -4.67
C GLY A 99 20.31 -18.62 -3.14
N GLU A 100 21.22 -17.88 -2.50
CA GLU A 100 21.37 -17.85 -1.05
C GLU A 100 20.53 -16.74 -0.42
N GLN A 101 20.10 -16.99 0.81
CA GLN A 101 19.38 -15.99 1.60
C GLN A 101 20.32 -14.85 1.99
N MET A 102 19.84 -13.61 1.86
CA MET A 102 20.59 -12.42 2.24
C MET A 102 20.37 -12.07 3.72
N PHE A 103 21.42 -11.58 4.36
CA PHE A 103 21.45 -11.15 5.75
C PHE A 103 21.97 -9.72 5.83
N ASP A 104 21.51 -8.95 6.81
CA ASP A 104 22.04 -7.63 7.09
C ASP A 104 23.34 -7.71 7.92
N ASP A 105 23.92 -6.55 8.22
CA ASP A 105 25.19 -6.44 8.95
C ASP A 105 25.12 -7.00 10.38
N ASP A 106 23.91 -7.08 10.96
CA ASP A 106 23.65 -7.65 12.28
C ASP A 106 23.46 -9.18 12.23
N GLY A 107 23.40 -9.75 11.02
CA GLY A 107 23.21 -11.17 10.77
C GLY A 107 21.74 -11.60 10.74
N ASP A 108 20.81 -10.66 10.69
CA ASP A 108 19.38 -10.93 10.58
C ASP A 108 18.96 -11.12 9.11
N ALA A 109 18.00 -12.00 8.89
CA ALA A 109 17.47 -12.26 7.56
C ALA A 109 16.83 -10.99 6.96
N ILE A 110 17.26 -10.59 5.77
CA ILE A 110 16.62 -9.48 5.07
C ILE A 110 15.28 -9.97 4.53
N MET A 111 14.19 -9.34 4.98
CA MET A 111 12.82 -9.71 4.60
C MET A 111 12.23 -8.70 3.62
N VAL A 112 11.68 -9.19 2.51
CA VAL A 112 11.02 -8.38 1.47
C VAL A 112 9.54 -8.74 1.36
N ARG A 113 8.75 -7.82 0.80
CA ARG A 113 7.31 -8.01 0.60
C ARG A 113 7.05 -9.25 -0.28
N ARG A 114 6.15 -10.13 0.17
CA ARG A 114 5.71 -11.30 -0.61
C ARG A 114 4.88 -10.89 -1.82
N PHE A 115 3.85 -10.09 -1.58
CA PHE A 115 2.90 -9.69 -2.63
C PHE A 115 3.36 -8.40 -3.30
N ARG A 116 3.92 -8.52 -4.51
CA ARG A 116 4.30 -7.37 -5.34
C ARG A 116 3.15 -6.83 -6.22
N THR A 117 2.04 -7.57 -6.30
CA THR A 117 0.90 -7.19 -7.12
C THR A 117 -0.41 -7.42 -6.37
N ALA A 118 -1.30 -6.43 -6.44
CA ALA A 118 -2.65 -6.50 -5.90
C ALA A 118 -3.66 -6.29 -7.03
N TYR A 119 -4.65 -7.16 -7.14
CA TYR A 119 -5.78 -7.00 -8.07
C TYR A 119 -7.07 -6.84 -7.28
N ASN A 120 -7.68 -5.65 -7.36
CA ASN A 120 -8.84 -5.29 -6.55
C ASN A 120 -10.01 -4.84 -7.43
N GLU A 121 -11.05 -5.66 -7.52
CA GLU A 121 -12.32 -5.30 -8.14
C GLU A 121 -13.26 -4.64 -7.14
N VAL A 122 -13.36 -3.32 -7.21
CA VAL A 122 -14.17 -2.53 -6.26
C VAL A 122 -15.16 -1.66 -7.00
N ALA A 123 -16.45 -1.79 -6.63
CA ALA A 123 -17.54 -1.01 -7.18
C ALA A 123 -17.33 0.50 -7.01
N ARG A 124 -18.00 1.31 -7.83
CA ARG A 124 -17.92 2.78 -7.77
C ARG A 124 -18.37 3.29 -6.39
N LYS A 125 -17.77 4.41 -5.96
CA LYS A 125 -18.06 5.11 -4.69
C LYS A 125 -17.63 4.41 -3.39
N ASN A 126 -16.79 3.38 -3.45
CA ASN A 126 -16.16 2.76 -2.26
C ASN A 126 -14.76 3.31 -1.96
N ALA A 127 -14.53 4.61 -2.16
CA ALA A 127 -13.26 5.28 -1.79
C ALA A 127 -11.93 4.68 -2.33
N LYS A 128 -11.95 3.75 -3.29
CA LYS A 128 -10.72 3.08 -3.78
C LYS A 128 -9.60 4.04 -4.22
N SER A 129 -9.92 5.15 -4.88
CA SER A 129 -8.90 6.13 -5.28
C SER A 129 -8.27 6.84 -4.08
N THR A 130 -9.05 7.06 -3.01
CA THR A 130 -8.58 7.64 -1.76
C THR A 130 -7.63 6.68 -1.04
N LEU A 131 -7.95 5.37 -1.01
CA LEU A 131 -7.02 4.34 -0.54
C LEU A 131 -5.74 4.32 -1.39
N SER A 132 -5.86 4.29 -2.72
CA SER A 132 -4.66 4.30 -3.59
C SER A 132 -3.78 5.54 -3.41
N SER A 133 -4.35 6.71 -3.14
CA SER A 133 -3.58 7.93 -2.83
C SER A 133 -2.77 7.79 -1.55
N GLY A 134 -3.36 7.20 -0.50
CA GLY A 134 -2.68 6.91 0.75
C GLY A 134 -1.55 5.90 0.58
N ILE A 135 -1.79 4.80 -0.16
CA ILE A 135 -0.77 3.82 -0.52
C ILE A 135 0.38 4.48 -1.29
N GLY A 136 0.08 5.32 -2.29
CA GLY A 136 1.10 6.02 -3.08
C GLY A 136 2.00 6.89 -2.22
N LEU A 137 1.43 7.68 -1.30
CA LEU A 137 2.21 8.48 -0.35
C LEU A 137 3.05 7.61 0.59
N TYR A 138 2.46 6.52 1.10
CA TYR A 138 3.17 5.60 1.98
C TYR A 138 4.40 5.01 1.29
N MET A 139 4.23 4.46 0.09
CA MET A 139 5.34 3.90 -0.69
C MET A 139 6.40 4.94 -1.06
N THR A 140 5.99 6.21 -1.24
CA THR A 140 6.94 7.28 -1.60
C THR A 140 7.83 7.70 -0.44
N GLY A 141 7.40 7.57 0.82
CA GLY A 141 8.18 8.19 1.91
C GLY A 141 7.99 7.63 3.31
N ALA A 142 7.17 6.61 3.50
CA ALA A 142 6.99 5.93 4.77
C ALA A 142 7.34 4.43 4.72
N ASP A 143 7.38 3.80 3.55
CA ASP A 143 7.65 2.36 3.39
C ASP A 143 9.14 1.96 3.60
N GLY A 144 10.01 2.92 3.88
CA GLY A 144 11.44 2.68 4.16
C GLY A 144 12.32 2.46 2.93
N GLU A 145 11.75 2.50 1.73
CA GLU A 145 12.48 2.33 0.48
C GLU A 145 13.19 3.62 0.03
N GLY A 146 14.51 3.52 -0.15
CA GLY A 146 15.33 4.58 -0.73
C GLY A 146 15.19 4.62 -2.25
N GLY A 147 14.98 5.81 -2.82
CA GLY A 147 14.90 6.03 -4.26
C GLY A 147 13.60 5.55 -4.90
N ALA A 148 12.55 5.33 -4.11
CA ALA A 148 11.29 4.77 -4.59
C ALA A 148 10.68 5.60 -5.73
N GLU A 149 10.32 4.94 -6.83
CA GLU A 149 9.64 5.55 -7.98
C GLU A 149 8.18 5.08 -8.05
N VAL A 150 7.30 5.87 -7.45
CA VAL A 150 5.87 5.55 -7.38
C VAL A 150 5.12 6.19 -8.54
N TYR A 151 4.16 5.47 -9.10
CA TYR A 151 3.38 5.95 -10.23
C TYR A 151 1.90 5.66 -10.09
N SER A 152 1.07 6.62 -10.50
CA SER A 152 -0.35 6.39 -10.73
C SER A 152 -0.56 6.36 -12.24
N ALA A 153 -0.97 5.21 -12.77
CA ALA A 153 -1.18 5.01 -14.20
C ALA A 153 -2.66 4.77 -14.51
N ALA A 154 -3.11 5.28 -15.65
CA ALA A 154 -4.42 5.03 -16.21
C ALA A 154 -4.39 5.25 -17.74
N THR A 155 -5.48 4.89 -18.42
CA THR A 155 -5.62 5.10 -19.87
C THR A 155 -5.44 6.57 -20.26
N THR A 156 -6.00 7.49 -19.48
CA THR A 156 -5.81 8.93 -19.71
C THR A 156 -5.03 9.57 -18.57
N ARG A 157 -4.28 10.62 -18.90
CA ARG A 157 -3.56 11.41 -17.90
C ARG A 157 -4.49 12.00 -16.85
N ASP A 158 -5.68 12.43 -17.23
CA ASP A 158 -6.66 12.99 -16.29
C ASP A 158 -7.16 11.95 -15.29
N GLN A 159 -7.31 10.69 -15.71
CA GLN A 159 -7.65 9.59 -14.81
C GLN A 159 -6.51 9.27 -13.84
N ALA A 160 -5.27 9.19 -14.35
CA ALA A 160 -4.09 8.97 -13.53
C ALA A 160 -3.93 10.07 -12.47
N ARG A 161 -4.20 11.32 -12.86
CA ARG A 161 -4.15 12.48 -11.98
C ARG A 161 -5.15 12.44 -10.84
N ILE A 162 -6.23 11.65 -10.88
CA ILE A 162 -7.19 11.58 -9.77
C ILE A 162 -6.48 11.13 -8.49
N VAL A 163 -5.68 10.06 -8.56
CA VAL A 163 -4.96 9.52 -7.40
C VAL A 163 -3.84 10.46 -6.97
N PHE A 164 -3.08 10.98 -7.93
CA PHE A 164 -1.97 11.91 -7.67
C PHE A 164 -2.45 13.24 -7.05
N ASP A 165 -3.46 13.88 -7.63
CA ASP A 165 -3.97 15.16 -7.15
C ASP A 165 -4.65 15.00 -5.77
N ASP A 166 -5.29 13.86 -5.49
CA ASP A 166 -5.80 13.56 -4.14
C ASP A 166 -4.65 13.41 -3.13
N ALA A 167 -3.58 12.66 -3.45
CA ALA A 167 -2.39 12.56 -2.61
C ALA A 167 -1.73 13.92 -2.35
N LYS A 168 -1.60 14.75 -3.38
CA LYS A 168 -1.08 16.12 -3.25
C LYS A 168 -1.94 16.98 -2.32
N ASN A 169 -3.26 16.84 -2.39
CA ASN A 169 -4.18 17.56 -1.51
C ASN A 169 -4.16 17.03 -0.07
N MET A 170 -3.90 15.73 0.13
CA MET A 170 -3.67 15.15 1.46
C MET A 170 -2.47 15.83 2.14
N ILE A 171 -1.35 15.97 1.42
CA ILE A 171 -0.15 16.68 1.90
C ILE A 171 -0.48 18.12 2.32
N LYS A 172 -1.19 18.85 1.45
CA LYS A 172 -1.58 20.25 1.71
C LYS A 172 -2.50 20.41 2.93
N LYS A 173 -3.38 19.44 3.18
CA LYS A 173 -4.32 19.45 4.30
C LYS A 173 -3.68 19.02 5.61
N ALA A 174 -2.59 18.27 5.57
CA ALA A 174 -1.85 17.78 6.74
C ALA A 174 -0.42 18.34 6.82
N PRO A 175 -0.23 19.68 6.90
CA PRO A 175 1.08 20.31 6.77
C PRO A 175 2.06 19.94 7.90
N ARG A 176 1.55 19.57 9.09
CA ARG A 176 2.37 19.24 10.26
C ARG A 176 2.88 17.80 10.26
N SER A 177 2.19 16.88 9.57
CA SER A 177 2.61 15.50 9.41
C SER A 177 3.13 15.28 7.99
N LEU A 178 2.24 15.02 7.02
CA LEU A 178 2.61 14.72 5.64
C LEU A 178 3.34 15.88 4.95
N GLY A 179 2.95 17.13 5.21
CA GLY A 179 3.59 18.31 4.61
C GLY A 179 5.05 18.52 5.03
N ARG A 180 5.53 17.88 6.10
CA ARG A 180 6.95 17.87 6.47
C ARG A 180 7.73 16.75 5.77
N LEU A 181 7.04 15.67 5.38
CA LEU A 181 7.65 14.50 4.76
C LEU A 181 7.80 14.64 3.23
N PHE A 182 6.97 15.48 2.62
CA PHE A 182 6.85 15.55 1.16
C PHE A 182 6.89 16.98 0.63
N GLY A 183 7.77 17.22 -0.34
CA GLY A 183 7.68 18.33 -1.28
C GLY A 183 6.72 18.00 -2.42
N HIS A 184 6.17 19.01 -3.08
CA HIS A 184 5.34 18.79 -4.27
C HIS A 184 5.39 19.94 -5.27
N VAL A 185 5.42 19.61 -6.55
CA VAL A 185 5.24 20.53 -7.68
C VAL A 185 4.07 20.08 -8.55
N LYS A 186 3.89 20.61 -9.76
CA LYS A 186 2.67 20.39 -10.56
C LYS A 186 2.33 18.91 -10.75
N LEU A 187 3.31 18.06 -11.03
CA LEU A 187 3.14 16.67 -11.45
C LEU A 187 4.12 15.71 -10.76
N ASN A 188 4.66 16.13 -9.61
CA ASN A 188 5.59 15.35 -8.84
C ASN A 188 5.37 15.65 -7.35
N ILE A 189 5.32 14.59 -6.56
CA ILE A 189 5.49 14.60 -5.11
C ILE A 189 6.84 13.93 -4.85
N HIS A 190 7.65 14.43 -3.93
CA HIS A 190 8.97 13.86 -3.65
C HIS A 190 9.32 13.90 -2.17
N GLN A 191 10.15 12.95 -1.75
CA GLN A 191 10.84 12.97 -0.46
C GLN A 191 12.35 13.13 -0.72
N GLU A 192 12.90 14.31 -0.41
CA GLU A 192 14.30 14.62 -0.69
C GLU A 192 15.26 13.68 0.03
N ARG A 193 14.97 13.34 1.29
CA ARG A 193 15.82 12.49 2.15
C ARG A 193 16.14 11.14 1.51
N THR A 194 15.18 10.55 0.82
CA THR A 194 15.30 9.23 0.19
C THR A 194 15.45 9.33 -1.31
N ALA A 195 15.46 10.54 -1.90
CA ALA A 195 15.38 10.74 -3.35
C ALA A 195 14.18 10.04 -4.03
N SER A 196 13.09 9.84 -3.29
CA SER A 196 11.89 9.15 -3.80
C SER A 196 10.92 10.12 -4.48
N LYS A 197 10.12 9.63 -5.43
CA LYS A 197 9.15 10.41 -6.20
C LYS A 197 7.82 9.68 -6.42
N PHE A 198 6.76 10.45 -6.62
CA PHE A 198 5.44 9.99 -7.05
C PHE A 198 4.88 10.87 -8.17
N GLU A 199 4.57 10.26 -9.32
CA GLU A 199 4.14 10.96 -10.53
C GLU A 199 2.93 10.28 -11.23
N PRO A 200 2.05 11.05 -11.90
CA PRO A 200 0.99 10.48 -12.73
C PRO A 200 1.48 10.18 -14.15
N LEU A 201 1.27 8.94 -14.61
CA LEU A 201 1.61 8.46 -15.95
C LEU A 201 0.35 8.22 -16.80
N SER A 202 0.49 8.33 -18.12
CA SER A 202 -0.55 7.99 -19.09
C SER A 202 0.02 7.14 -20.20
N SER A 203 -0.77 6.20 -20.74
CA SER A 203 -0.38 5.37 -21.89
C SER A 203 -0.09 6.16 -23.17
N ASP A 204 -0.61 7.40 -23.28
CA ASP A 204 -0.32 8.30 -24.42
C ASP A 204 1.11 8.88 -24.39
N ALA A 205 1.88 8.64 -23.32
CA ALA A 205 3.27 9.05 -23.25
C ALA A 205 4.16 7.94 -23.86
N ASN A 206 4.74 8.19 -25.04
CA ASN A 206 5.58 7.24 -25.78
C ASN A 206 6.90 6.80 -25.10
N ASN A 207 7.10 7.05 -23.80
CA ASN A 207 8.38 6.82 -23.10
C ASN A 207 8.18 6.07 -21.75
N LEU A 208 7.36 5.03 -21.71
CA LEU A 208 7.15 4.24 -20.48
C LEU A 208 8.26 3.19 -20.25
N ASP A 209 9.01 2.83 -21.29
CA ASP A 209 9.98 1.71 -21.26
C ASP A 209 11.22 1.96 -20.37
N GLY A 210 11.50 3.22 -20.00
CA GLY A 210 12.65 3.60 -19.16
C GLY A 210 12.32 3.81 -17.68
N LEU A 211 11.09 3.51 -17.25
CA LEU A 211 10.63 3.76 -15.89
C LEU A 211 10.94 2.57 -14.98
N ASN A 212 11.43 2.86 -13.77
CA ASN A 212 11.63 1.82 -12.76
C ASN A 212 10.31 1.56 -12.03
N ILE A 213 9.47 0.70 -12.61
CA ILE A 213 8.16 0.29 -12.07
C ILE A 213 8.29 -1.04 -11.32
N HIS A 214 8.97 -1.02 -10.17
CA HIS A 214 9.17 -2.23 -9.35
C HIS A 214 8.58 -2.08 -7.95
#